data_AF-A0A1C7MJN5-F1
#
_entry.id   AF-A0A1C7MJN5-F1
#
_cell.length_a   1.000
_cell.length_b   1.000
_cell.length_c   1.000
_cell.angle_alpha   90.00
_cell.angle_beta   90.00
_cell.angle_gamma   90.00
#
_symmetry.space_group_name_H-M   'P 1'
#
loop_
_entity.id
_entity.type
_entity.pdbx_description
1 polymer ?
#
loop_
_entity_poly.entity_id
_entity_poly.type
_entity_poly.pdbx_seq_one_letter_code
_entity_poly.pdbx_strand_id
1 'polypeptide(L)'
;YRRCKPSCNLCSHIAYFKTTDFATCLQLPEDFKDFVASHSAGKGPTDAFMAHCHRELLHEQWRILLDDEFLDAYEHGIVVTCCDGIKRRFYPRIFTYSADYPERQVHHIEHPLDASIRNLGRCPCPRCLIQLSEAPNMGTTSDMSARVRLIRVDDNVRRWKVSNARRLIYDKNYSVNSTVIDNLLKEESLVPVSNAFSDRLGPLGFDFHPMLVNDIMHEVELGVWKSVFIHLLRILDCISKDAVRELDRRFRVTPTFGRDTIRRFSSNCSELKQLAAHDYEDILQCSIPAFEGLLPEPHNKVLMDLLFVFAQWHGLAKLRMHTDETLELMDGVTADVGRITRTFLTTTCVQYETRESVREAASRRRRQARQQSQEKASSNPSHAAADSARRPKTLNLETFKYHALGDYTMTIRRYGTTDSYSTQPNTGRRKDDIAGLVESTS
;
A
#
# COMPACT_ATOMS: atom_id res chain seq x y z
N TYR A 1 7.42 -3.27 26.96
CA TYR A 1 7.24 -3.34 25.50
C TYR A 1 7.75 -4.67 24.94
N ARG A 2 6.95 -5.73 25.05
CA ARG A 2 7.36 -7.10 24.64
C ARG A 2 7.06 -7.37 23.15
N ARG A 3 6.04 -6.72 22.56
CA ARG A 3 5.59 -6.90 21.16
C ARG A 3 6.71 -6.72 20.13
N CYS A 4 7.62 -5.77 20.36
CA CYS A 4 8.72 -5.49 19.43
C CYS A 4 10.02 -6.24 19.76
N LYS A 5 9.92 -7.32 20.53
CA LYS A 5 11.01 -8.27 20.75
C LYS A 5 10.65 -9.58 20.04
N PRO A 6 11.18 -9.83 18.83
CA PRO A 6 10.96 -11.09 18.12
C PRO A 6 11.34 -12.33 18.95
N SER A 7 12.28 -12.17 19.89
CA SER A 7 12.68 -13.20 20.86
C SER A 7 11.58 -13.61 21.84
N CYS A 8 10.51 -12.81 21.98
CA CYS A 8 9.40 -13.09 22.89
C CYS A 8 8.31 -13.98 22.25
N ASN A 9 8.41 -14.35 20.96
CA ASN A 9 7.47 -15.23 20.25
C ASN A 9 5.99 -14.90 20.52
N LEU A 10 5.63 -13.61 20.46
CA LEU A 10 4.29 -13.14 20.82
C LEU A 10 3.25 -13.29 19.71
N CYS A 11 3.68 -13.65 18.50
CA CYS A 11 2.81 -13.93 17.37
C CYS A 11 2.71 -15.44 17.18
N SER A 12 1.51 -15.92 16.88
CA SER A 12 1.25 -17.33 16.53
C SER A 12 0.59 -17.39 15.16
N HIS A 13 0.99 -18.37 14.34
CA HIS A 13 0.33 -18.65 13.07
C HIS A 13 -0.96 -19.42 13.35
N ILE A 14 -2.10 -18.90 12.87
CA ILE A 14 -3.42 -19.51 13.08
C ILE A 14 -3.86 -20.29 11.84
N ALA A 15 -3.59 -19.73 10.65
CA ALA A 15 -4.03 -20.31 9.40
C ALA A 15 -3.06 -19.96 8.27
N TYR A 16 -3.02 -20.84 7.26
CA TYR A 16 -2.35 -20.59 6.01
C TYR A 16 -3.40 -20.54 4.90
N PHE A 17 -3.45 -19.43 4.18
CA PHE A 17 -4.36 -19.31 3.06
C PHE A 17 -3.79 -20.11 1.89
N LYS A 18 -4.63 -20.89 1.21
CA LYS A 18 -4.22 -21.73 0.09
C LYS A 18 -3.77 -20.84 -1.06
N THR A 19 -2.48 -20.90 -1.37
CA THR A 19 -1.85 -20.29 -2.55
C THR A 19 -1.29 -21.42 -3.41
N THR A 20 -1.63 -21.48 -4.71
CA THR A 20 -1.15 -22.57 -5.58
C THR A 20 0.25 -22.35 -6.15
N ASP A 21 0.98 -21.32 -5.72
CA ASP A 21 2.40 -21.13 -6.07
C ASP A 21 3.16 -20.44 -4.92
N PHE A 22 4.41 -20.84 -4.69
CA PHE A 22 5.29 -20.36 -3.60
C PHE A 22 5.75 -18.91 -3.81
N ALA A 23 5.58 -18.36 -5.01
CA ALA A 23 6.11 -17.05 -5.40
C ALA A 23 5.03 -15.96 -5.62
N THR A 24 3.74 -16.32 -5.68
CA THR A 24 2.67 -15.36 -5.93
C THR A 24 1.43 -15.70 -5.12
N CYS A 25 0.93 -14.70 -4.40
CA CYS A 25 -0.12 -14.91 -3.43
C CYS A 25 -1.48 -15.20 -4.13
N LEU A 26 -2.32 -15.94 -3.41
CA LEU A 26 -3.66 -16.42 -3.77
C LEU A 26 -3.90 -16.79 -5.25
N GLN A 27 -3.15 -17.71 -5.83
CA GLN A 27 -3.49 -18.21 -7.17
C GLN A 27 -4.72 -19.13 -7.17
N LEU A 28 -5.61 -18.93 -8.16
CA LEU A 28 -6.69 -19.87 -8.46
C LEU A 28 -6.06 -21.17 -9.01
N PRO A 29 -6.54 -22.36 -8.64
CA PRO A 29 -6.00 -23.63 -9.13
C PRO A 29 -5.95 -23.69 -10.67
N GLU A 30 -4.93 -24.35 -11.24
CA GLU A 30 -4.80 -24.50 -12.70
C GLU A 30 -6.04 -25.20 -13.29
N ASP A 31 -6.55 -26.24 -12.63
CA ASP A 31 -7.80 -26.91 -13.03
C ASP A 31 -8.99 -25.94 -13.12
N PHE A 32 -9.03 -24.89 -12.29
CA PHE A 32 -10.06 -23.85 -12.38
C PHE A 32 -9.84 -22.95 -13.61
N LYS A 33 -8.58 -22.61 -13.93
CA LYS A 33 -8.26 -21.84 -15.15
C LYS A 33 -8.64 -22.64 -16.40
N ASP A 34 -8.35 -23.94 -16.42
CA ASP A 34 -8.74 -24.86 -17.49
C ASP A 34 -10.26 -24.98 -17.61
N PHE A 35 -10.96 -25.13 -16.49
CA PHE A 35 -12.42 -25.11 -16.44
C PHE A 35 -12.98 -23.83 -17.06
N VAL A 36 -12.51 -22.66 -16.65
CA VAL A 36 -13.01 -21.39 -17.20
C VAL A 36 -12.66 -21.25 -18.68
N ALA A 37 -11.46 -21.67 -19.11
CA ALA A 37 -11.06 -21.65 -20.51
C ALA A 37 -12.00 -22.49 -21.39
N SER A 38 -12.38 -23.69 -20.93
CA SER A 38 -13.33 -24.56 -21.64
C SER A 38 -14.73 -23.96 -21.77
N HIS A 39 -15.12 -23.07 -20.85
CA HIS A 39 -16.42 -22.38 -20.85
C HIS A 39 -16.38 -20.98 -21.48
N SER A 40 -15.21 -20.50 -21.93
CA SER A 40 -15.02 -19.13 -22.45
C SER A 40 -15.13 -19.00 -23.97
N ALA A 41 -15.73 -19.99 -24.65
CA ALA A 41 -15.91 -20.02 -26.11
C ALA A 41 -14.63 -19.64 -26.91
N GLY A 42 -13.47 -20.07 -26.42
CA GLY A 42 -12.16 -19.83 -27.05
C GLY A 42 -11.55 -18.44 -26.82
N LYS A 43 -12.20 -17.53 -26.08
CA LYS A 43 -11.67 -16.18 -25.78
C LYS A 43 -10.86 -16.10 -24.49
N GLY A 44 -10.90 -17.16 -23.67
CA GLY A 44 -10.28 -17.20 -22.35
C GLY A 44 -10.96 -16.31 -21.30
N PRO A 45 -10.62 -16.47 -20.01
CA PRO A 45 -11.13 -15.62 -18.94
C PRO A 45 -10.67 -14.17 -19.10
N THR A 46 -11.53 -13.22 -18.77
CA THR A 46 -11.13 -11.81 -18.66
C THR A 46 -10.42 -11.55 -17.34
N ASP A 47 -9.51 -10.58 -17.33
CA ASP A 47 -8.81 -10.14 -16.13
C ASP A 47 -9.75 -9.69 -15.01
N ALA A 48 -10.84 -8.99 -15.37
CA ALA A 48 -11.85 -8.53 -14.43
C ALA A 48 -12.60 -9.70 -13.78
N PHE A 49 -12.87 -10.76 -14.54
CA PHE A 49 -13.45 -11.99 -14.04
C PHE A 49 -12.48 -12.71 -13.09
N MET A 50 -11.22 -12.86 -13.48
CA MET A 50 -10.21 -13.50 -12.62
C MET A 50 -10.06 -12.75 -11.30
N ALA A 51 -9.90 -11.42 -11.35
CA ALA A 51 -9.81 -10.59 -10.16
C ALA A 51 -11.05 -10.72 -9.26
N HIS A 52 -12.24 -10.87 -9.82
CA HIS A 52 -13.46 -11.17 -9.04
C HIS A 52 -13.36 -12.52 -8.32
N CYS A 53 -13.00 -13.59 -9.04
CA CYS A 53 -12.85 -14.93 -8.47
C CYS A 53 -11.78 -14.98 -7.36
N HIS A 54 -10.66 -14.27 -7.51
CA HIS A 54 -9.63 -14.18 -6.47
C HIS A 54 -10.15 -13.52 -5.19
N ARG A 55 -10.95 -12.44 -5.32
CA ARG A 55 -11.55 -11.77 -4.16
C ARG A 55 -12.58 -12.66 -3.47
N GLU A 56 -13.41 -13.38 -4.23
CA GLU A 56 -14.35 -14.36 -3.66
C GLU A 56 -13.59 -15.46 -2.90
N LEU A 57 -12.55 -16.05 -3.49
CA LEU A 57 -11.74 -17.08 -2.82
C LEU A 57 -11.10 -16.57 -1.52
N LEU A 58 -10.64 -15.32 -1.50
CA LEU A 58 -10.08 -14.72 -0.29
C LEU A 58 -11.13 -14.65 0.82
N HIS A 59 -12.34 -14.18 0.50
CA HIS A 59 -13.41 -14.07 1.50
C HIS A 59 -13.98 -15.42 1.91
N GLU A 60 -14.05 -16.40 1.02
CA GLU A 60 -14.46 -17.76 1.39
C GLU A 60 -13.49 -18.41 2.39
N GLN A 61 -12.18 -18.21 2.23
CA GLN A 61 -11.20 -18.65 3.23
C GLN A 61 -11.38 -17.95 4.57
N TRP A 62 -11.72 -16.66 4.56
CA TRP A 62 -12.09 -15.95 5.77
C TRP A 62 -13.38 -16.47 6.42
N ARG A 63 -14.38 -16.90 5.65
CA ARG A 63 -15.60 -17.51 6.22
C ARG A 63 -15.30 -18.81 6.95
N ILE A 64 -14.33 -19.59 6.47
CA ILE A 64 -13.90 -20.82 7.15
C ILE A 64 -13.32 -20.48 8.53
N LEU A 65 -12.57 -19.38 8.65
CA LEU A 65 -12.01 -18.93 9.94
C LEU A 65 -13.04 -18.25 10.85
N LEU A 66 -14.04 -17.59 10.26
CA LEU A 66 -15.15 -16.94 10.96
C LEU A 66 -16.34 -17.90 11.06
N ASP A 67 -16.10 -19.14 11.50
CA ASP A 67 -17.11 -20.18 11.67
C ASP A 67 -18.07 -19.89 12.84
N ASP A 68 -19.07 -20.74 13.04
CA ASP A 68 -20.09 -20.51 14.06
C ASP A 68 -19.52 -20.62 15.49
N GLU A 69 -18.47 -21.44 15.70
CA GLU A 69 -17.77 -21.54 16.98
C GLU A 69 -17.01 -20.24 17.30
N PHE A 70 -16.33 -19.65 16.30
CA PHE A 70 -15.69 -18.35 16.46
C PHE A 70 -16.71 -17.25 16.77
N LEU A 71 -17.88 -17.26 16.12
CA LEU A 71 -18.94 -16.28 16.39
C LEU A 71 -19.50 -16.39 17.81
N ASP A 72 -19.76 -17.62 18.28
CA ASP A 72 -20.18 -17.89 19.66
C ASP A 72 -19.11 -17.40 20.66
N ALA A 73 -17.86 -17.75 20.41
CA ALA A 73 -16.73 -17.25 21.20
C ALA A 73 -16.59 -15.72 21.15
N TYR A 74 -16.84 -15.10 20.00
CA TYR A 74 -16.79 -13.64 19.84
C TYR A 74 -17.88 -12.95 20.67
N GLU A 75 -19.10 -13.46 20.66
CA GLU A 75 -20.21 -12.87 21.41
C GLU A 75 -20.13 -13.17 22.90
N HIS A 76 -19.84 -14.42 23.26
CA HIS A 76 -19.98 -14.92 24.62
C HIS A 76 -18.64 -15.11 25.35
N GLY A 77 -17.53 -15.22 24.63
CA GLY A 77 -16.19 -15.43 25.20
C GLY A 77 -15.93 -16.87 25.61
N ILE A 78 -14.64 -17.23 25.66
CA ILE A 78 -14.15 -18.57 26.00
C ILE A 78 -13.64 -18.56 27.44
N VAL A 79 -14.08 -19.50 28.27
CA VAL A 79 -13.60 -19.62 29.65
C VAL A 79 -12.35 -20.51 29.69
N VAL A 80 -11.22 -19.93 30.08
CA VAL A 80 -9.92 -20.62 30.18
C VAL A 80 -9.41 -20.55 31.61
N THR A 81 -8.91 -21.67 32.13
CA THR A 81 -8.17 -21.70 33.40
C THR A 81 -6.74 -21.25 33.14
N CYS A 82 -6.35 -20.08 33.65
CA CYS A 82 -5.02 -19.54 33.46
C CYS A 82 -3.97 -20.28 34.32
N CYS A 83 -2.68 -19.99 34.09
CA CYS A 83 -1.56 -20.62 34.81
C CYS A 83 -1.56 -20.37 36.32
N ASP A 84 -2.28 -19.34 36.79
CA ASP A 84 -2.47 -19.03 38.21
C ASP A 84 -3.67 -19.77 38.84
N GLY A 85 -4.31 -20.68 38.10
CA GLY A 85 -5.48 -21.44 38.53
C GLY A 85 -6.81 -20.67 38.47
N ILE A 86 -6.78 -19.38 38.10
CA ILE A 86 -7.99 -18.55 38.03
C ILE A 86 -8.64 -18.71 36.65
N LYS A 87 -9.95 -18.97 36.66
CA LYS A 87 -10.77 -18.98 35.43
C LYS A 87 -11.02 -17.57 34.95
N ARG A 88 -10.68 -17.28 33.70
CA ARG A 88 -10.96 -16.00 33.03
C ARG A 88 -11.72 -16.24 31.74
N ARG A 89 -12.56 -15.28 31.37
CA ARG A 89 -13.31 -15.29 30.12
C ARG A 89 -12.60 -14.39 29.11
N PHE A 90 -12.18 -14.98 28.00
CA PHE A 90 -11.45 -14.31 26.92
C PHE A 90 -12.37 -14.07 25.74
N TYR A 91 -12.35 -12.87 25.17
CA TYR A 91 -13.13 -12.52 24.00
C TYR A 91 -12.19 -12.37 22.81
N PRO A 92 -12.27 -13.26 21.78
CA PRO A 92 -11.51 -13.06 20.56
C PRO A 92 -12.01 -11.78 19.88
N ARG A 93 -11.07 -10.91 19.50
CA ARG A 93 -11.36 -9.61 18.87
C ARG A 93 -10.37 -9.37 17.74
N ILE A 94 -10.89 -8.86 16.62
CA ILE A 94 -10.11 -8.45 15.46
C ILE A 94 -9.94 -6.94 15.55
N PHE A 95 -8.72 -6.48 15.82
CA PHE A 95 -8.42 -5.05 15.94
C PHE A 95 -7.89 -4.48 14.64
N THR A 96 -6.94 -5.18 14.02
CA THR A 96 -6.21 -4.70 12.85
C THR A 96 -6.06 -5.83 11.84
N TYR A 97 -6.10 -5.47 10.56
CA TYR A 97 -5.74 -6.33 9.44
C TYR A 97 -4.73 -5.57 8.60
N SER A 98 -3.49 -6.04 8.66
CA SER A 98 -2.35 -5.53 7.90
C SER A 98 -1.84 -6.67 7.05
N ALA A 99 -1.57 -6.41 5.78
CA ALA A 99 -0.91 -7.41 4.95
C ALA A 99 -0.04 -6.76 3.88
N ASP A 100 1.18 -7.29 3.80
CA ASP A 100 2.17 -7.04 2.77
C ASP A 100 1.82 -7.90 1.56
N TYR A 101 1.62 -7.29 0.40
CA TYR A 101 1.42 -8.02 -0.83
C TYR A 101 2.39 -7.50 -1.89
N PRO A 102 3.27 -8.35 -2.45
CA PRO A 102 4.30 -7.89 -3.35
C PRO A 102 3.70 -7.29 -4.63
N GLU A 103 4.02 -6.01 -4.87
CA GLU A 103 3.77 -5.23 -6.10
C GLU A 103 4.53 -5.77 -7.35
N ARG A 104 4.89 -7.06 -7.37
CA ARG A 104 5.76 -7.61 -8.40
C ARG A 104 5.13 -8.81 -9.06
N GLN A 105 4.56 -8.50 -10.22
CA GLN A 105 4.07 -9.41 -11.25
C GLN A 105 2.69 -9.98 -10.93
N VAL A 106 1.67 -9.17 -11.21
CA VAL A 106 0.62 -9.46 -12.19
C VAL A 106 -0.24 -8.20 -12.21
N HIS A 107 -0.64 -7.75 -13.38
CA HIS A 107 -1.45 -6.55 -13.60
C HIS A 107 -2.86 -6.58 -12.94
N HIS A 108 -3.11 -7.48 -11.97
CA HIS A 108 -4.46 -7.81 -11.52
C HIS A 108 -4.73 -7.81 -10.01
N ILE A 109 -3.76 -7.84 -9.09
CA ILE A 109 -4.08 -7.78 -7.64
C ILE A 109 -2.89 -7.22 -6.85
N GLU A 110 -3.02 -6.02 -6.26
CA GLU A 110 -1.98 -5.42 -5.40
C GLU A 110 -2.60 -4.60 -4.25
N HIS A 111 -3.34 -5.24 -3.33
CA HIS A 111 -3.42 -4.95 -1.88
C HIS A 111 -4.53 -5.80 -1.22
N PRO A 112 -4.38 -6.24 0.05
CA PRO A 112 -5.50 -6.73 0.87
C PRO A 112 -6.64 -5.71 1.07
N LEU A 113 -6.37 -4.42 0.88
CA LEU A 113 -7.37 -3.34 0.84
C LEU A 113 -8.29 -3.45 -0.41
N ASP A 114 -7.85 -4.15 -1.47
CA ASP A 114 -8.58 -4.33 -2.73
C ASP A 114 -9.64 -5.45 -2.68
N ALA A 115 -9.81 -6.13 -1.55
CA ALA A 115 -10.81 -7.19 -1.43
C ALA A 115 -12.25 -6.62 -1.49
N SER A 116 -12.43 -5.37 -1.06
CA SER A 116 -13.72 -4.67 -1.07
C SER A 116 -13.74 -3.37 -1.89
N ILE A 117 -12.59 -2.93 -2.42
CA ILE A 117 -12.46 -1.68 -3.18
C ILE A 117 -11.74 -1.92 -4.51
N ARG A 118 -12.12 -1.15 -5.52
CA ARG A 118 -11.54 -1.17 -6.87
C ARG A 118 -10.16 -0.51 -6.85
N ASN A 119 -9.18 -1.23 -7.38
CA ASN A 119 -7.85 -0.68 -7.61
C ASN A 119 -7.93 0.56 -8.52
N LEU A 120 -7.21 1.63 -8.14
CA LEU A 120 -7.22 2.94 -8.81
C LEU A 120 -8.65 3.45 -9.08
N GLY A 121 -9.60 3.07 -8.22
CA GLY A 121 -10.95 3.60 -8.25
C GLY A 121 -10.97 5.10 -7.95
N ARG A 122 -12.13 5.73 -8.16
CA ARG A 122 -12.34 7.15 -7.84
C ARG A 122 -11.99 7.46 -6.38
N CYS A 123 -12.30 6.55 -5.46
CA CYS A 123 -12.11 6.67 -4.01
C CYS A 123 -11.24 5.48 -3.53
N PRO A 124 -9.91 5.55 -3.71
CA PRO A 124 -9.03 4.40 -3.51
C PRO A 124 -8.76 4.09 -2.03
N CYS A 125 -9.12 5.00 -1.12
CA CYS A 125 -8.89 4.82 0.31
C CYS A 125 -9.87 3.82 0.91
N PRO A 126 -9.40 2.84 1.71
CA PRO A 126 -10.25 1.90 2.42
C PRO A 126 -11.00 2.47 3.61
N ARG A 127 -10.61 3.67 4.05
CA ARG A 127 -11.17 4.31 5.25
C ARG A 127 -12.07 5.50 4.91
N CYS A 128 -11.95 6.10 3.72
CA CYS A 128 -12.79 7.23 3.34
C CYS A 128 -13.15 7.25 1.84
N LEU A 129 -14.12 8.09 1.48
CA LEU A 129 -14.64 8.32 0.14
C LEU A 129 -14.01 9.54 -0.56
N ILE A 130 -12.89 10.06 -0.05
CA ILE A 130 -12.14 11.15 -0.72
C ILE A 130 -11.68 10.67 -2.09
N GLN A 131 -11.81 11.53 -3.10
CA GLN A 131 -11.44 11.16 -4.45
C GLN A 131 -9.91 11.18 -4.65
N LEU A 132 -9.40 10.34 -5.54
CA LEU A 132 -7.96 10.29 -5.86
C LEU A 132 -7.43 11.63 -6.39
N SER A 133 -8.25 12.37 -7.13
CA SER A 133 -7.95 13.73 -7.60
C SER A 133 -7.78 14.74 -6.47
N GLU A 134 -8.30 14.46 -5.28
CA GLU A 134 -8.17 15.30 -4.09
C GLU A 134 -6.98 14.89 -3.22
N ALA A 135 -6.30 13.78 -3.52
CA ALA A 135 -5.10 13.34 -2.79
C ALA A 135 -4.01 14.42 -2.66
N PRO A 136 -3.75 15.30 -3.66
CA PRO A 136 -2.80 16.41 -3.50
C PRO A 136 -3.14 17.39 -2.37
N ASN A 137 -4.39 17.43 -1.92
CA ASN A 137 -4.86 18.27 -0.81
C ASN A 137 -4.52 17.71 0.58
N MET A 138 -3.82 16.57 0.65
CA MET A 138 -3.41 15.94 1.91
C MET A 138 -2.81 16.97 2.89
N GLY A 139 -3.29 16.93 4.13
CA GLY A 139 -2.82 17.79 5.21
C GLY A 139 -3.41 19.21 5.23
N THR A 140 -4.30 19.56 4.29
CA THR A 140 -5.08 20.81 4.38
C THR A 140 -6.24 20.68 5.38
N THR A 141 -6.73 21.80 5.92
CA THR A 141 -7.92 21.80 6.79
C THR A 141 -9.15 21.17 6.13
N SER A 142 -9.30 21.37 4.81
CA SER A 142 -10.38 20.76 4.02
C SER A 142 -10.23 19.23 3.94
N ASP A 143 -9.02 18.73 3.65
CA ASP A 143 -8.71 17.29 3.65
C ASP A 143 -8.98 16.66 5.02
N MET A 144 -8.48 17.26 6.10
CA MET A 144 -8.69 16.77 7.46
C MET A 144 -10.17 16.69 7.82
N SER A 145 -10.96 17.71 7.45
CA SER A 145 -12.41 17.71 7.66
C SER A 145 -13.12 16.67 6.80
N ALA A 146 -12.68 16.50 5.55
CA ALA A 146 -13.23 15.53 4.62
C ALA A 146 -12.99 14.09 5.06
N ARG A 147 -11.84 13.77 5.67
CA ARG A 147 -11.52 12.41 6.17
C ARG A 147 -12.53 11.95 7.22
N VAL A 148 -12.98 12.86 8.08
CA VAL A 148 -13.99 12.57 9.10
C VAL A 148 -15.38 12.46 8.49
N ARG A 149 -15.75 13.43 7.64
CA ARG A 149 -17.09 13.50 7.04
C ARG A 149 -17.37 12.36 6.05
N LEU A 150 -16.36 11.97 5.28
CA LEU A 150 -16.45 11.01 4.19
C LEU A 150 -15.91 9.63 4.61
N ILE A 151 -15.89 9.32 5.90
CA ILE A 151 -15.46 8.01 6.38
C ILE A 151 -16.33 6.91 5.76
N ARG A 152 -15.71 5.79 5.39
CA ARG A 152 -16.44 4.61 4.92
C ARG A 152 -17.04 3.90 6.11
N VAL A 153 -18.27 3.44 5.94
CA VAL A 153 -19.00 2.68 6.94
C VAL A 153 -19.59 1.45 6.26
N ASP A 154 -19.57 0.33 6.96
CA ASP A 154 -20.30 -0.87 6.52
C ASP A 154 -21.80 -0.76 6.82
N ASP A 155 -22.50 0.10 6.08
CA ASP A 155 -23.91 0.36 6.27
C ASP A 155 -24.82 -0.49 5.35
N ASN A 156 -26.13 -0.36 5.55
CA ASN A 156 -27.12 -1.06 4.73
C ASN A 156 -27.06 -0.62 3.26
N VAL A 157 -26.64 0.61 2.96
CA VAL A 157 -26.55 1.14 1.59
C VAL A 157 -25.44 0.44 0.82
N ARG A 158 -24.24 0.36 1.40
CA ARG A 158 -23.11 -0.40 0.85
C ARG A 158 -23.50 -1.86 0.64
N ARG A 159 -24.05 -2.52 1.67
CA ARG A 159 -24.46 -3.94 1.59
C ARG A 159 -25.48 -4.16 0.47
N TRP A 160 -26.46 -3.26 0.35
CA TRP A 160 -27.45 -3.32 -0.73
C TRP A 160 -26.82 -3.15 -2.12
N LYS A 161 -25.93 -2.17 -2.31
CA LYS A 161 -25.22 -1.95 -3.59
C LYS A 161 -24.46 -3.21 -4.03
N VAL A 162 -23.70 -3.81 -3.10
CA VAL A 162 -22.93 -5.03 -3.34
C VAL A 162 -23.87 -6.21 -3.65
N SER A 163 -24.91 -6.43 -2.84
CA SER A 163 -25.89 -7.50 -3.04
C SER A 163 -26.60 -7.39 -4.40
N ASN A 164 -27.03 -6.18 -4.78
CA ASN A 164 -27.69 -5.97 -6.07
C ASN A 164 -26.75 -6.18 -7.25
N ALA A 165 -25.49 -5.75 -7.14
CA ALA A 165 -24.47 -6.02 -8.16
C ALA A 165 -24.21 -7.53 -8.32
N ARG A 166 -24.13 -8.28 -7.21
CA ARG A 166 -24.00 -9.74 -7.24
C ARG A 166 -25.20 -10.40 -7.91
N ARG A 167 -26.42 -10.02 -7.55
CA ARG A 167 -27.66 -10.51 -8.19
C ARG A 167 -27.64 -10.33 -9.70
N LEU A 168 -27.14 -9.20 -10.19
CA LEU A 168 -27.00 -8.95 -11.63
C LEU A 168 -25.95 -9.87 -12.28
N ILE A 169 -24.84 -10.14 -11.60
CA ILE A 169 -23.78 -11.03 -12.11
C ILE A 169 -24.25 -12.48 -12.14
N TYR A 170 -24.72 -13.00 -11.01
CA TYR A 170 -25.02 -14.44 -10.85
C TYR A 170 -26.40 -14.84 -11.39
N ASP A 171 -27.44 -14.01 -11.23
CA ASP A 171 -28.81 -14.41 -11.59
C ASP A 171 -29.23 -13.88 -12.97
N LYS A 172 -28.59 -12.80 -13.43
CA LYS A 172 -28.91 -12.12 -14.70
C LYS A 172 -27.77 -12.20 -15.73
N ASN A 173 -26.68 -12.90 -15.42
CA ASN A 173 -25.55 -13.15 -16.32
C ASN A 173 -24.87 -11.88 -16.88
N TYR A 174 -24.89 -10.76 -16.13
CA TYR A 174 -24.12 -9.58 -16.50
C TYR A 174 -22.62 -9.81 -16.25
N SER A 175 -21.76 -9.25 -17.10
CA SER A 175 -20.32 -9.25 -16.84
C SER A 175 -19.98 -8.36 -15.64
N VAL A 176 -18.95 -8.77 -14.88
CA VAL A 176 -18.46 -8.06 -13.68
C VAL A 176 -18.06 -6.61 -13.99
N ASN A 177 -17.55 -6.36 -15.19
CA ASN A 177 -17.13 -5.04 -15.67
C ASN A 177 -18.18 -4.35 -16.56
N SER A 178 -19.43 -4.83 -16.56
CA SER A 178 -20.48 -4.20 -17.36
C SER A 178 -20.81 -2.80 -16.84
N THR A 179 -21.29 -1.93 -17.73
CA THR A 179 -21.71 -0.57 -17.39
C THR A 179 -22.78 -0.56 -16.30
N VAL A 180 -23.65 -1.57 -16.25
CA VAL A 180 -24.70 -1.69 -15.23
C VAL A 180 -24.08 -1.88 -13.83
N ILE A 181 -23.05 -2.72 -13.69
CA ILE A 181 -22.33 -2.91 -12.42
C ILE A 181 -21.50 -1.67 -12.07
N ASP A 182 -20.88 -1.04 -13.07
CA ASP A 182 -20.13 0.20 -12.88
C ASP A 182 -21.00 1.34 -12.35
N ASN A 183 -22.21 1.49 -12.88
CA ASN A 183 -23.15 2.51 -12.41
C ASN A 183 -23.55 2.33 -10.94
N LEU A 184 -23.50 1.11 -10.40
CA LEU A 184 -23.81 0.82 -9.00
C LEU A 184 -22.63 1.07 -8.05
N LEU A 185 -21.41 0.72 -8.48
CA LEU A 185 -20.29 0.55 -7.55
C LEU A 185 -19.11 1.50 -7.79
N LYS A 186 -18.96 2.03 -9.01
CA LYS A 186 -17.74 2.74 -9.43
C LYS A 186 -17.53 4.06 -8.71
N GLU A 187 -18.61 4.77 -8.37
CA GLU A 187 -18.56 6.06 -7.69
C GLU A 187 -17.79 5.97 -6.38
N GLU A 188 -18.14 5.01 -5.53
CA GLU A 188 -17.48 4.74 -4.25
C GLU A 188 -16.38 3.69 -4.37
N SER A 189 -16.01 3.33 -5.60
CA SER A 189 -14.98 2.32 -5.88
C SER A 189 -15.25 0.97 -5.22
N LEU A 190 -16.49 0.55 -5.07
CA LEU A 190 -16.83 -0.74 -4.49
C LEU A 190 -16.63 -1.88 -5.50
N VAL A 191 -16.42 -3.10 -5.01
CA VAL A 191 -16.40 -4.33 -5.82
C VAL A 191 -17.59 -5.23 -5.47
N PRO A 192 -18.09 -6.06 -6.40
CA PRO A 192 -19.29 -6.89 -6.20
C PRO A 192 -19.00 -8.16 -5.38
N VAL A 193 -18.29 -8.03 -4.26
CA VAL A 193 -17.76 -9.15 -3.48
C VAL A 193 -18.44 -9.24 -2.13
N SER A 194 -18.83 -10.45 -1.73
CA SER A 194 -19.44 -10.69 -0.41
C SER A 194 -18.34 -10.72 0.64
N ASN A 195 -18.24 -9.67 1.44
CA ASN A 195 -17.19 -9.54 2.44
C ASN A 195 -17.52 -10.39 3.68
N ALA A 196 -16.67 -11.37 3.97
CA ALA A 196 -16.84 -12.28 5.11
C ALA A 196 -17.01 -11.57 6.47
N PHE A 197 -16.28 -10.49 6.73
CA PHE A 197 -16.40 -9.74 7.99
C PHE A 197 -17.75 -9.03 8.10
N SER A 198 -18.18 -8.40 7.00
CA SER A 198 -19.48 -7.73 6.88
C SER A 198 -20.63 -8.70 7.11
N ASP A 199 -20.57 -9.89 6.49
CA ASP A 199 -21.62 -10.90 6.59
C ASP A 199 -21.64 -11.60 7.95
N ARG A 200 -20.48 -11.95 8.51
CA ARG A 200 -20.37 -12.78 9.73
C ARG A 200 -20.32 -11.97 11.02
N LEU A 201 -19.60 -10.85 11.02
CA LEU A 201 -19.42 -9.99 12.20
C LEU A 201 -20.27 -8.71 12.16
N GLY A 202 -20.75 -8.29 10.99
CA GLY A 202 -21.63 -7.12 10.86
C GLY A 202 -22.88 -7.19 11.75
N PRO A 203 -23.59 -8.34 11.86
CA PRO A 203 -24.71 -8.49 12.80
C PRO A 203 -24.33 -8.26 14.28
N LEU A 204 -23.06 -8.46 14.63
CA LEU A 204 -22.50 -8.22 15.96
C LEU A 204 -21.98 -6.78 16.14
N GLY A 205 -22.26 -5.89 15.19
CA GLY A 205 -21.87 -4.48 15.21
C GLY A 205 -20.44 -4.20 14.73
N PHE A 206 -19.81 -5.14 14.02
CA PHE A 206 -18.45 -4.96 13.50
C PHE A 206 -18.44 -4.19 12.17
N ASP A 207 -17.69 -3.09 12.13
CA ASP A 207 -17.30 -2.42 10.89
C ASP A 207 -15.87 -2.80 10.52
N PHE A 208 -15.68 -3.32 9.32
CA PHE A 208 -14.38 -3.78 8.85
C PHE A 208 -13.49 -2.65 8.29
N HIS A 209 -14.02 -1.48 7.93
CA HIS A 209 -13.17 -0.41 7.34
C HIS A 209 -12.09 0.09 8.32
N PRO A 210 -12.37 0.28 9.63
CA PRO A 210 -11.35 0.73 10.56
C PRO A 210 -10.21 -0.26 10.79
N MET A 211 -10.46 -1.56 10.67
CA MET A 211 -9.42 -2.58 10.92
C MET A 211 -8.29 -2.49 9.89
N LEU A 212 -8.52 -1.83 8.75
CA LEU A 212 -7.59 -1.68 7.65
C LEU A 212 -6.56 -0.59 7.93
N VAL A 213 -5.50 -0.98 8.65
CA VAL A 213 -4.45 -0.09 9.13
C VAL A 213 -3.40 0.25 8.07
N ASN A 214 -2.69 1.35 8.30
CA ASN A 214 -1.59 1.82 7.46
C ASN A 214 -0.36 0.92 7.51
N ASP A 215 0.43 0.92 6.43
CA ASP A 215 1.71 0.23 6.34
C ASP A 215 2.84 1.21 5.97
N ILE A 216 3.67 1.56 6.95
CA ILE A 216 4.75 2.55 6.77
C ILE A 216 5.80 2.10 5.74
N MET A 217 6.05 0.80 5.67
CA MET A 217 7.07 0.24 4.78
C MET A 217 6.61 0.37 3.33
N HIS A 218 5.35 0.02 3.03
CA HIS A 218 4.80 0.02 1.67
C HIS A 218 4.26 1.37 1.22
N GLU A 219 3.61 2.11 2.10
CA GLU A 219 3.00 3.39 1.78
C GLU A 219 4.04 4.50 1.77
N VAL A 220 4.98 4.51 2.73
CA VAL A 220 5.91 5.64 2.92
C VAL A 220 7.28 5.31 2.35
N GLU A 221 8.00 4.34 2.90
CA GLU A 221 9.40 4.06 2.54
C GLU A 221 9.52 3.61 1.06
N LEU A 222 8.81 2.54 0.69
CA LEU A 222 8.74 2.03 -0.69
C LEU A 222 7.76 2.79 -1.59
N GLY A 223 6.93 3.66 -1.01
CA GLY A 223 5.87 4.37 -1.70
C GLY A 223 6.19 5.81 -1.99
N VAL A 224 5.78 6.70 -1.08
CA VAL A 224 5.94 8.15 -1.22
C VAL A 224 7.41 8.53 -1.28
N TRP A 225 8.22 8.11 -0.31
CA TRP A 225 9.62 8.52 -0.21
C TRP A 225 10.43 8.06 -1.41
N LYS A 226 10.34 6.79 -1.78
CA LYS A 226 10.97 6.29 -3.01
C LYS A 226 10.59 7.12 -4.24
N SER A 227 9.32 7.50 -4.38
CA SER A 227 8.86 8.31 -5.51
C SER A 227 9.46 9.72 -5.49
N VAL A 228 9.54 10.35 -4.33
CA VAL A 228 10.22 11.64 -4.11
C VAL A 228 11.70 11.52 -4.43
N PHE A 229 12.41 10.56 -3.85
CA PHE A 229 13.84 10.33 -4.07
C PHE A 229 14.18 10.11 -5.55
N ILE A 230 13.41 9.27 -6.26
CA ILE A 230 13.58 9.08 -7.71
C ILE A 230 13.40 10.40 -8.46
N HIS A 231 12.44 11.22 -8.07
CA HIS A 231 12.24 12.52 -8.69
C HIS A 231 13.39 13.50 -8.40
N LEU A 232 13.96 13.49 -7.19
CA LEU A 232 15.16 14.26 -6.86
C LEU A 232 16.35 13.86 -7.74
N LEU A 233 16.55 12.56 -7.97
CA LEU A 233 17.59 12.09 -8.90
C LEU A 233 17.37 12.60 -10.33
N ARG A 234 16.12 12.69 -10.79
CA ARG A 234 15.81 13.27 -12.11
C ARG A 234 16.11 14.77 -12.17
N ILE A 235 15.85 15.51 -11.09
CA ILE A 235 16.22 16.94 -11.00
C ILE A 235 17.74 17.09 -11.08
N LEU A 236 18.50 16.27 -10.36
CA LEU A 236 19.97 16.30 -10.43
C LEU A 236 20.50 15.96 -11.84
N ASP A 237 19.86 15.02 -12.56
CA ASP A 237 20.20 14.70 -13.97
C ASP A 237 19.98 15.91 -14.90
N CYS A 238 19.04 16.81 -14.58
CA CYS A 238 18.85 18.07 -15.31
C CYS A 238 19.94 19.11 -15.00
N ILE A 239 20.55 19.07 -13.83
CA ILE A 239 21.59 20.01 -13.40
C ILE A 239 22.94 19.60 -13.99
N SER A 240 23.47 18.45 -13.55
CA SER A 240 24.72 17.91 -14.06
C SER A 240 24.95 16.47 -13.60
N LYS A 241 25.73 15.72 -14.38
CA LYS A 241 26.20 14.39 -13.97
C LYS A 241 27.09 14.44 -12.73
N ASP A 242 27.78 15.55 -12.50
CA ASP A 242 28.65 15.73 -11.34
C ASP A 242 27.85 15.93 -10.05
N ALA A 243 26.67 16.56 -10.11
CA ALA A 243 25.76 16.64 -8.96
C ALA A 243 25.30 15.25 -8.50
N VAL A 244 24.98 14.34 -9.44
CA VAL A 244 24.63 12.94 -9.12
C VAL A 244 25.82 12.19 -8.53
N ARG A 245 27.03 12.36 -9.10
CA ARG A 245 28.25 11.73 -8.58
C ARG A 245 28.59 12.22 -7.17
N GLU A 246 28.39 13.50 -6.91
CA GLU A 246 28.62 14.10 -5.60
C GLU A 246 27.60 13.59 -4.57
N LEU A 247 26.32 13.47 -4.95
CA LEU A 247 25.30 12.83 -4.10
C LEU A 247 25.74 11.40 -3.71
N ASP A 248 26.13 10.59 -4.70
CA ASP A 248 26.57 9.23 -4.45
C ASP A 248 27.84 9.17 -3.58
N ARG A 249 28.79 10.09 -3.80
CA ARG A 249 29.99 10.22 -2.95
C ARG A 249 29.59 10.52 -1.51
N ARG A 250 28.67 11.44 -1.29
CA ARG A 250 28.21 11.84 0.05
C ARG A 250 27.53 10.70 0.79
N PHE A 251 26.64 9.94 0.14
CA PHE A 251 26.08 8.73 0.74
C PHE A 251 27.17 7.71 1.11
N ARG A 252 28.15 7.46 0.24
CA ARG A 252 29.23 6.49 0.52
C ARG A 252 30.12 6.87 1.71
N VAL A 253 30.30 8.17 1.97
CA VAL A 253 31.12 8.64 3.11
C VAL A 253 30.32 8.80 4.40
N THR A 254 28.98 8.66 4.35
CA THR A 254 28.15 8.64 5.54
C THR A 254 28.58 7.50 6.46
N PRO A 255 28.94 7.79 7.73
CA PRO A 255 29.35 6.75 8.66
C PRO A 255 28.18 5.85 9.02
N THR A 256 28.47 4.58 9.29
CA THR A 256 27.50 3.65 9.86
C THR A 256 27.09 4.08 11.26
N PHE A 257 25.84 3.84 11.65
CA PHE A 257 25.33 4.15 12.99
C PHE A 257 24.56 2.96 13.57
N GLY A 258 24.85 2.63 14.83
CA GLY A 258 24.29 1.45 15.48
C GLY A 258 24.72 0.13 14.83
N ARG A 259 24.15 -0.99 15.29
CA ARG A 259 24.40 -2.30 14.68
C ARG A 259 23.67 -2.48 13.34
N ASP A 260 22.47 -1.88 13.24
CA ASP A 260 21.57 -2.04 12.09
C ASP A 260 20.76 -0.76 11.79
N THR A 261 21.11 0.39 12.36
CA THR A 261 20.30 1.62 12.22
C THR A 261 20.64 2.39 10.95
N ILE A 262 21.92 2.65 10.68
CA ILE A 262 22.39 3.17 9.40
C ILE A 262 23.47 2.23 8.89
N ARG A 263 23.17 1.56 7.78
CA ARG A 263 24.12 0.65 7.13
C ARG A 263 25.05 1.40 6.20
N ARG A 264 26.15 0.73 5.83
CA ARG A 264 27.11 1.30 4.90
C ARG A 264 26.51 1.35 3.50
N PHE A 265 26.41 2.54 2.92
CA PHE A 265 26.10 2.72 1.50
C PHE A 265 27.29 2.28 0.64
N SER A 266 27.33 1.00 0.27
CA SER A 266 28.44 0.42 -0.51
C SER A 266 28.34 0.70 -2.01
N SER A 267 27.14 0.99 -2.51
CA SER A 267 26.84 1.25 -3.91
C SER A 267 26.28 2.66 -4.13
N ASN A 268 26.23 3.08 -5.40
CA ASN A 268 25.61 4.34 -5.79
C ASN A 268 24.10 4.28 -5.53
N CYS A 269 23.61 5.13 -4.62
CA CYS A 269 22.18 5.23 -4.31
C CYS A 269 21.38 5.68 -5.55
N SER A 270 22.00 6.48 -6.43
CA SER A 270 21.40 6.94 -7.69
C SER A 270 21.06 5.81 -8.68
N GLU A 271 21.72 4.64 -8.56
CA GLU A 271 21.48 3.51 -9.46
C GLU A 271 20.21 2.71 -9.13
N LEU A 272 19.72 2.85 -7.89
CA LEU A 272 18.51 2.17 -7.38
C LEU A 272 18.56 0.65 -7.56
N LYS A 273 19.74 0.05 -7.45
CA LYS A 273 19.94 -1.39 -7.66
C LYS A 273 19.82 -2.13 -6.33
N GLN A 274 18.98 -3.17 -6.33
CA GLN A 274 18.82 -4.12 -5.22
C GLN A 274 18.45 -3.48 -3.87
N LEU A 275 17.86 -2.28 -3.88
CA LEU A 275 17.38 -1.63 -2.67
C LEU A 275 16.11 -2.30 -2.14
N ALA A 276 16.14 -2.70 -0.88
CA ALA A 276 15.01 -3.12 -0.05
C ALA A 276 14.40 -1.92 0.70
N ALA A 277 13.32 -2.13 1.46
CA ALA A 277 12.63 -1.07 2.17
C ALA A 277 13.53 -0.31 3.16
N HIS A 278 14.29 -1.05 3.97
CA HIS A 278 15.23 -0.46 4.94
C HIS A 278 16.31 0.41 4.26
N ASP A 279 16.72 0.11 3.02
CA ASP A 279 17.65 0.98 2.30
C ASP A 279 17.01 2.34 1.99
N TYR A 280 15.71 2.38 1.67
CA TYR A 280 15.00 3.65 1.45
C TYR A 280 14.82 4.44 2.75
N GLU A 281 14.61 3.76 3.87
CA GLU A 281 14.63 4.39 5.21
C GLU A 281 16.00 5.04 5.49
N ASP A 282 17.10 4.30 5.36
CA ASP A 282 18.45 4.83 5.60
C ASP A 282 18.75 6.01 4.65
N ILE A 283 18.32 5.92 3.39
CA ILE A 283 18.42 7.00 2.41
C ILE A 283 17.66 8.24 2.90
N LEU A 284 16.44 8.12 3.41
CA LEU A 284 15.67 9.25 3.95
C LEU A 284 16.43 9.92 5.11
N GLN A 285 16.85 9.11 6.08
CA GLN A 285 17.53 9.58 7.29
C GLN A 285 18.84 10.31 6.99
N CYS A 286 19.53 9.93 5.90
CA CYS A 286 20.81 10.51 5.49
C CYS A 286 20.70 11.55 4.36
N SER A 287 19.48 11.89 3.90
CA SER A 287 19.30 12.70 2.68
C SER A 287 19.70 14.16 2.84
N ILE A 288 19.46 14.79 3.99
CA ILE A 288 19.74 16.23 4.19
C ILE A 288 21.22 16.56 3.87
N PRO A 289 22.22 15.96 4.56
CA PRO A 289 23.63 16.26 4.27
C PRO A 289 24.06 15.78 2.88
N ALA A 290 23.40 14.75 2.32
CA ALA A 290 23.71 14.27 0.98
C ALA A 290 23.28 15.29 -0.10
N PHE A 291 22.11 15.92 0.05
CA PHE A 291 21.55 16.85 -0.93
C PHE A 291 21.93 18.32 -0.73
N GLU A 292 22.45 18.70 0.45
CA GLU A 292 22.75 20.08 0.79
C GLU A 292 23.64 20.79 -0.25
N GLY A 293 23.15 21.88 -0.84
CA GLY A 293 23.88 22.68 -1.82
C GLY A 293 24.02 22.03 -3.21
N LEU A 294 23.32 20.92 -3.49
CA LEU A 294 23.32 20.32 -4.84
C LEU A 294 22.37 21.06 -5.80
N LEU A 295 21.39 21.78 -5.28
CA LEU A 295 20.52 22.64 -6.06
C LEU A 295 20.99 24.11 -5.91
N PRO A 296 20.75 24.97 -6.91
CA PRO A 296 20.92 26.40 -6.74
C PRO A 296 19.82 26.95 -5.81
N GLU A 297 20.10 28.07 -5.13
CA GLU A 297 19.06 28.83 -4.45
C GLU A 297 18.11 29.47 -5.49
N PRO A 298 16.79 29.59 -5.20
CA PRO A 298 16.11 29.30 -3.93
C PRO A 298 15.69 27.82 -3.73
N HIS A 299 15.97 26.95 -4.71
CA HIS A 299 15.44 25.58 -4.74
C HIS A 299 16.08 24.67 -3.71
N ASN A 300 17.35 24.91 -3.38
CA ASN A 300 18.03 24.19 -2.31
C ASN A 300 17.36 24.38 -0.96
N LYS A 301 16.99 25.61 -0.58
CA LYS A 301 16.22 25.84 0.65
C LYS A 301 14.91 25.05 0.68
N VAL A 302 14.13 25.09 -0.40
CA VAL A 302 12.86 24.34 -0.49
C VAL A 302 13.10 22.83 -0.36
N LEU A 303 14.17 22.30 -0.95
CA LEU A 303 14.54 20.90 -0.82
C LEU A 303 14.96 20.54 0.61
N MET A 304 15.77 21.37 1.27
CA MET A 304 16.17 21.14 2.66
C MET A 304 14.96 21.12 3.60
N ASP A 305 14.04 22.07 3.42
CA ASP A 305 12.79 22.12 4.18
C ASP A 305 11.93 20.86 3.92
N LEU A 306 11.82 20.42 2.66
CA LEU A 306 11.11 19.18 2.30
C LEU A 306 11.70 17.96 3.01
N LEU A 307 13.03 17.78 2.92
CA LEU A 307 13.72 16.63 3.50
C LEU A 307 13.63 16.64 5.04
N PHE A 308 13.75 17.81 5.65
CA PHE A 308 13.62 17.97 7.10
C PHE A 308 12.21 17.58 7.58
N VAL A 309 11.17 18.12 6.95
CA VAL A 309 9.77 17.84 7.33
C VAL A 309 9.42 16.37 7.09
N PHE A 310 9.88 15.76 5.99
CA PHE A 310 9.69 14.32 5.75
C PHE A 310 10.40 13.46 6.79
N ALA A 311 11.65 13.78 7.15
CA ALA A 311 12.40 13.05 8.17
C ALA A 311 11.75 13.19 9.55
N GLN A 312 11.26 14.39 9.90
CA GLN A 312 10.52 14.63 11.14
C GLN A 312 9.22 13.81 11.18
N TRP A 313 8.44 13.84 10.10
CA TRP A 313 7.20 13.06 9.99
C TRP A 313 7.46 11.56 10.13
N HIS A 314 8.46 11.04 9.40
CA HIS A 314 8.83 9.62 9.45
C HIS A 314 9.31 9.21 10.85
N GLY A 315 10.13 10.05 11.50
CA GLY A 315 10.56 9.85 12.87
C GLY A 315 9.38 9.77 13.86
N LEU A 316 8.40 10.67 13.73
CA LEU A 316 7.18 10.67 14.55
C LEU A 316 6.34 9.40 14.30
N ALA A 317 6.15 9.02 13.04
CA ALA A 317 5.39 7.84 12.66
C ALA A 317 6.00 6.52 13.19
N LYS A 318 7.31 6.49 13.46
CA LYS A 318 8.05 5.33 13.99
C LYS A 318 8.31 5.39 15.49
N LEU A 319 7.78 6.39 16.21
CA LEU A 319 7.86 6.39 17.66
C LEU A 319 7.16 5.15 18.22
N ARG A 320 7.80 4.53 19.21
CA ARG A 320 7.28 3.33 19.91
C ARG A 320 6.40 3.68 21.11
N MET A 321 6.19 4.96 21.32
CA MET A 321 5.35 5.52 22.37
C MET A 321 4.92 6.91 21.94
N HIS A 322 3.63 7.19 22.08
CA HIS A 322 3.07 8.50 21.85
C HIS A 322 2.44 9.04 23.14
N THR A 323 2.49 10.35 23.30
CA THR A 323 1.67 11.11 24.24
C THR A 323 0.69 11.96 23.43
N ASP A 324 -0.26 12.61 24.08
CA ASP A 324 -1.19 13.51 23.39
C ASP A 324 -0.42 14.63 22.67
N GLU A 325 0.64 15.16 23.28
CA GLU A 325 1.48 16.21 22.68
C GLU A 325 2.24 15.73 21.44
N THR A 326 2.76 14.49 21.44
CA THR A 326 3.46 13.99 20.23
C THR A 326 2.50 13.67 19.09
N LEU A 327 1.23 13.34 19.40
CA LEU A 327 0.18 13.17 18.41
C LEU A 327 -0.28 14.51 17.82
N GLU A 328 -0.44 15.54 18.66
CA GLU A 328 -0.71 16.91 18.19
C GLU A 328 0.43 17.42 17.30
N LEU A 329 1.68 17.17 17.70
CA LEU A 329 2.85 17.48 16.88
C LEU A 329 2.79 16.75 15.53
N MET A 330 2.42 15.47 15.53
CA MET A 330 2.31 14.68 14.30
C MET A 330 1.20 15.19 13.37
N ASP A 331 0.07 15.66 13.89
CA ASP A 331 -0.97 16.31 13.07
C ASP A 331 -0.43 17.58 12.40
N GLY A 332 0.29 18.42 13.15
CA GLY A 332 0.94 19.62 12.62
C GLY A 332 1.96 19.29 11.53
N VAL A 333 2.86 18.34 11.80
CA VAL A 333 3.89 17.92 10.85
C VAL A 333 3.26 17.27 9.61
N THR A 334 2.14 16.55 9.73
CA THR A 334 1.41 16.00 8.58
C THR A 334 0.86 17.11 7.68
N ALA A 335 0.31 18.18 8.27
CA ALA A 335 -0.09 19.37 7.51
C ALA A 335 1.11 20.04 6.81
N ASP A 336 2.25 20.11 7.50
CA ASP A 336 3.50 20.64 6.94
C ASP A 336 4.02 19.79 5.78
N VAL A 337 4.01 18.45 5.86
CA VAL A 337 4.38 17.56 4.74
C VAL A 337 3.54 17.90 3.51
N GLY A 338 2.22 18.02 3.68
CA GLY A 338 1.32 18.39 2.60
C GLY A 338 1.66 19.75 1.99
N ARG A 339 1.88 20.75 2.84
CA ARG A 339 2.22 22.12 2.44
C ARG A 339 3.55 22.17 1.69
N ILE A 340 4.63 21.63 2.27
CA ILE A 340 5.97 21.72 1.69
C ILE A 340 6.09 20.90 0.40
N THR A 341 5.38 19.76 0.29
CA THR A 341 5.37 18.97 -0.95
C THR A 341 4.69 19.73 -2.09
N ARG A 342 3.57 20.43 -1.81
CA ARG A 342 2.91 21.31 -2.79
C ARG A 342 3.83 22.48 -3.18
N THR A 343 4.48 23.13 -2.21
CA THR A 343 5.47 24.18 -2.50
C THR A 343 6.61 23.67 -3.36
N PHE A 344 7.15 22.49 -3.04
CA PHE A 344 8.21 21.86 -3.83
C PHE A 344 7.79 21.63 -5.27
N LEU A 345 6.56 21.15 -5.52
CA LEU A 345 6.01 21.03 -6.86
C LEU A 345 5.91 22.37 -7.58
N THR A 346 5.26 23.36 -6.96
CA THR A 346 4.94 24.64 -7.63
C THR A 346 6.12 25.58 -7.77
N THR A 347 7.16 25.41 -6.96
CA THR A 347 8.32 26.31 -6.92
C THR A 347 9.55 25.66 -7.53
N THR A 348 9.84 24.41 -7.19
CA THR A 348 11.07 23.72 -7.61
C THR A 348 10.83 22.83 -8.84
N CYS A 349 9.88 21.90 -8.78
CA CYS A 349 9.68 20.93 -9.87
C CYS A 349 9.35 21.60 -11.22
N VAL A 350 8.62 22.71 -11.23
CA VAL A 350 8.28 23.46 -12.46
C VAL A 350 9.51 24.02 -13.20
N GLN A 351 10.65 24.19 -12.52
CA GLN A 351 11.88 24.74 -13.12
C GLN A 351 12.74 23.68 -13.81
N TYR A 352 12.43 22.39 -13.62
CA TYR A 352 13.24 21.29 -14.15
C TYR A 352 12.42 20.42 -15.09
N GLU A 353 12.87 20.31 -16.35
CA GLU A 353 12.28 19.40 -17.33
C GLU A 353 12.71 17.94 -17.08
N THR A 354 12.20 17.35 -16.00
CA THR A 354 12.57 16.00 -15.59
C THR A 354 12.06 14.94 -16.57
N ARG A 355 12.92 13.96 -16.87
CA ARG A 355 12.62 12.85 -17.80
C ARG A 355 12.82 11.50 -17.11
N GLU A 356 12.32 10.44 -17.75
CA GLU A 356 12.63 9.06 -17.38
C GLU A 356 14.15 8.89 -17.22
N SER A 357 14.57 8.11 -16.22
CA SER A 357 15.97 7.68 -16.15
C SER A 357 16.30 6.76 -17.32
N VAL A 358 17.59 6.59 -17.63
CA VAL A 358 18.04 5.65 -18.67
C VAL A 358 17.50 4.24 -18.42
N ARG A 359 17.43 3.82 -17.15
CA ARG A 359 16.92 2.52 -16.73
C ARG A 359 15.41 2.40 -16.90
N GLU A 360 14.66 3.44 -16.58
CA GLU A 360 13.21 3.49 -16.80
C GLU A 360 12.89 3.40 -18.29
N ALA A 361 13.58 4.20 -19.11
CA ALA A 361 13.43 4.16 -20.57
C ALA A 361 13.83 2.79 -21.15
N ALA A 362 14.89 2.16 -20.64
CA ALA A 362 15.27 0.79 -21.05
C ALA A 362 14.22 -0.25 -20.63
N SER A 363 13.65 -0.13 -19.43
CA SER A 363 12.61 -1.05 -18.93
C SER A 363 11.31 -0.90 -19.71
N ARG A 364 10.91 0.34 -20.01
CA ARG A 364 9.79 0.66 -20.92
C ARG A 364 10.00 0.02 -22.28
N ARG A 365 11.17 0.21 -22.89
CA ARG A 365 11.51 -0.40 -24.19
C ARG A 365 11.42 -1.93 -24.17
N ARG A 366 11.96 -2.57 -23.13
CA ARG A 366 11.83 -4.03 -22.97
C ARG A 366 10.39 -4.50 -22.85
N ARG A 367 9.54 -3.77 -22.10
CA ARG A 367 8.12 -4.08 -21.97
C ARG A 367 7.38 -3.90 -23.30
N GLN A 368 7.62 -2.80 -24.02
CA GLN A 368 7.04 -2.54 -25.33
C GLN A 368 7.45 -3.61 -26.35
N ALA A 369 8.72 -4.02 -26.37
CA ALA A 369 9.18 -5.10 -27.23
C ALA A 369 8.50 -6.45 -26.91
N ARG A 370 8.29 -6.76 -25.62
CA ARG A 370 7.54 -7.96 -25.19
C ARG A 370 6.08 -7.92 -25.64
N GLN A 371 5.41 -6.77 -25.50
CA GLN A 371 4.03 -6.58 -25.94
C GLN A 371 3.91 -6.72 -27.47
N GLN A 372 4.81 -6.08 -28.23
CA GLN A 372 4.85 -6.20 -29.69
C GLN A 372 5.16 -7.64 -30.17
N SER A 373 5.97 -8.40 -29.41
CA SER A 373 6.20 -9.82 -29.71
C SER A 373 4.99 -10.72 -29.43
N GLN A 374 4.13 -10.33 -28.48
CA GLN A 374 2.87 -11.03 -28.19
C GLN A 374 1.78 -10.69 -29.21
N GLU A 375 1.69 -9.43 -29.66
CA GLU A 375 0.70 -8.97 -30.65
C GLU A 375 0.98 -9.43 -32.09
N LYS A 376 2.24 -9.72 -32.45
CA LYS A 376 2.61 -10.26 -33.76
C LYS A 376 2.07 -11.68 -34.05
N ALA A 377 1.43 -12.33 -33.09
CA ALA A 377 0.68 -13.57 -33.31
C ALA A 377 -0.75 -13.32 -33.88
N SER A 378 -1.23 -12.07 -33.98
CA SER A 378 -2.64 -11.79 -34.33
C SER A 378 -2.90 -10.50 -35.14
N SER A 379 -2.01 -10.07 -36.05
CA SER A 379 -2.27 -9.30 -37.30
C SER A 379 -1.09 -8.41 -37.74
N ASN A 380 -1.17 -7.92 -38.98
CA ASN A 380 -0.11 -7.33 -39.81
C ASN A 380 0.64 -6.11 -39.21
N PRO A 381 1.92 -5.90 -39.60
CA PRO A 381 2.79 -4.89 -39.00
C PRO A 381 2.46 -3.48 -39.51
N SER A 382 1.93 -2.62 -38.64
CA SER A 382 1.98 -1.17 -38.86
C SER A 382 3.33 -0.62 -38.36
N HIS A 383 3.98 0.19 -39.19
CA HIS A 383 5.24 0.85 -38.89
C HIS A 383 5.05 1.96 -37.82
N ALA A 384 4.98 1.58 -36.55
CA ALA A 384 5.19 2.52 -35.47
C ALA A 384 6.70 2.66 -35.22
N ALA A 385 7.30 3.75 -35.69
CA ALA A 385 8.68 4.10 -35.38
C ALA A 385 8.85 4.12 -33.85
N ALA A 386 9.79 3.31 -33.33
CA ALA A 386 10.07 3.25 -31.92
C ALA A 386 10.65 4.59 -31.44
N ASP A 387 9.83 5.39 -30.76
CA ASP A 387 10.25 6.64 -30.14
C ASP A 387 11.38 6.36 -29.12
N SER A 388 12.59 6.75 -29.50
CA SER A 388 13.84 6.47 -28.79
C SER A 388 14.10 7.44 -27.63
N ALA A 389 13.31 8.51 -27.53
CA ALA A 389 13.51 9.56 -26.54
C ALA A 389 13.06 9.15 -25.12
N ARG A 390 13.75 9.69 -24.11
CA ARG A 390 13.32 9.61 -22.70
C ARG A 390 12.08 10.49 -22.54
N ARG A 391 11.00 9.92 -22.00
CA ARG A 391 9.71 10.63 -21.84
C ARG A 391 9.76 11.61 -20.67
N PRO A 392 9.03 12.74 -20.72
CA PRO A 392 8.85 13.62 -19.58
C PRO A 392 8.23 12.87 -18.38
N LYS A 393 8.68 13.20 -17.17
CA LYS A 393 8.15 12.62 -15.93
C LYS A 393 8.06 13.65 -14.82
N THR A 394 6.87 13.83 -14.27
CA THR A 394 6.59 14.66 -13.10
C THR A 394 6.45 13.82 -11.84
N LEU A 395 6.57 14.46 -10.68
CA LEU A 395 6.19 13.85 -9.39
C LEU A 395 4.65 13.84 -9.31
N ASN A 396 4.07 12.65 -9.12
CA ASN A 396 2.62 12.48 -9.01
C ASN A 396 2.18 12.39 -7.55
N LEU A 397 1.29 13.29 -7.11
CA LEU A 397 0.67 13.24 -5.78
C LEU A 397 -0.73 12.62 -5.79
N GLU A 398 -1.33 12.40 -6.96
CA GLU A 398 -2.59 11.66 -7.12
C GLU A 398 -2.30 10.16 -6.96
N THR A 399 -1.98 9.76 -5.74
CA THR A 399 -1.74 8.36 -5.36
C THR A 399 -2.38 8.06 -4.01
N PHE A 400 -2.85 6.83 -3.83
CA PHE A 400 -3.35 6.35 -2.54
C PHE A 400 -2.29 6.50 -1.44
N LYS A 401 -1.03 6.15 -1.76
CA LYS A 401 0.08 6.20 -0.79
C LYS A 401 0.34 7.60 -0.24
N TYR A 402 0.27 8.62 -1.09
CA TYR A 402 0.39 10.01 -0.63
C TYR A 402 -0.81 10.43 0.22
N HIS A 403 -2.02 10.04 -0.17
CA HIS A 403 -3.22 10.28 0.63
C HIS A 403 -3.14 9.60 2.01
N ALA A 404 -2.56 8.40 2.09
CA ALA A 404 -2.48 7.59 3.32
C ALA A 404 -1.63 8.22 4.42
N LEU A 405 -0.71 9.14 4.09
CA LEU A 405 0.08 9.91 5.08
C LEU A 405 -0.82 10.62 6.10
N GLY A 406 -1.99 11.11 5.65
CA GLY A 406 -2.95 11.80 6.50
C GLY A 406 -3.67 10.91 7.52
N ASP A 407 -3.56 9.59 7.41
CA ASP A 407 -4.29 8.65 8.26
C ASP A 407 -3.48 8.15 9.46
N TYR A 408 -2.15 8.37 9.48
CA TYR A 408 -1.26 7.78 10.48
C TYR A 408 -1.60 8.22 11.90
N THR A 409 -1.78 9.51 12.16
CA THR A 409 -2.04 9.96 13.54
C THR A 409 -3.35 9.37 14.08
N MET A 410 -4.39 9.27 13.25
CA MET A 410 -5.67 8.68 13.64
C MET A 410 -5.55 7.17 13.88
N THR A 411 -4.85 6.46 12.99
CA THR A 411 -4.57 5.03 13.17
C THR A 411 -3.78 4.78 14.45
N ILE A 412 -2.79 5.63 14.76
CA ILE A 412 -1.97 5.51 15.97
C ILE A 412 -2.80 5.76 17.24
N ARG A 413 -3.67 6.79 17.23
CA ARG A 413 -4.61 7.05 18.34
C ARG A 413 -5.50 5.85 18.63
N ARG A 414 -5.92 5.14 17.60
CA ARG A 414 -6.90 4.04 17.71
C ARG A 414 -6.27 2.70 18.06
N TYR A 415 -5.11 2.40 17.48
CA TYR A 415 -4.52 1.05 17.50
C TYR A 415 -3.15 0.98 18.18
N GLY A 416 -2.60 2.12 18.60
CA GLY A 416 -1.25 2.22 19.14
C GLY A 416 -0.20 2.46 18.05
N THR A 417 1.06 2.34 18.42
CA THR A 417 2.20 2.70 17.56
C THR A 417 2.30 1.80 16.33
N THR A 418 2.90 2.29 15.23
CA THR A 418 2.96 1.58 13.94
C THR A 418 3.60 0.21 14.00
N ASP A 419 4.56 0.01 14.90
CA ASP A 419 5.22 -1.26 15.17
C ASP A 419 4.34 -2.29 15.89
N SER A 420 3.15 -1.90 16.36
CA SER A 420 2.16 -2.82 16.95
C SER A 420 1.32 -3.58 15.92
N TYR A 421 1.24 -3.10 14.68
CA TYR A 421 0.49 -3.71 13.58
C TYR A 421 1.29 -3.78 12.26
N SER A 422 2.59 -3.47 12.33
CA SER A 422 3.53 -3.63 11.22
C SER A 422 3.92 -5.10 11.06
N THR A 423 3.96 -5.57 9.82
CA THR A 423 4.46 -6.90 9.47
C THR A 423 5.99 -6.96 9.39
N GLN A 424 6.69 -5.81 9.46
CA GLN A 424 8.13 -5.68 9.33
C GLN A 424 8.94 -6.54 10.33
N PRO A 425 8.60 -6.66 11.63
CA PRO A 425 9.37 -7.45 12.59
C PRO A 425 9.43 -8.95 12.27
N ASN A 426 8.44 -9.49 11.53
CA ASN A 426 8.35 -10.90 11.19
C ASN A 426 9.17 -11.28 9.94
N THR A 427 9.56 -10.30 9.12
CA THR A 427 10.34 -10.51 7.87
C THR A 427 11.80 -10.94 8.11
N GLY A 428 12.27 -10.91 9.36
CA GLY A 428 13.59 -11.43 9.76
C GLY A 428 13.66 -12.96 9.90
N ARG A 429 12.52 -13.67 9.83
CA ARG A 429 12.48 -15.13 9.68
C ARG A 429 12.17 -15.43 8.20
N ARG A 430 13.00 -16.31 7.62
CA ARG A 430 12.94 -16.93 6.27
C ARG A 430 11.91 -16.35 5.29
N LYS A 431 12.41 -15.93 4.13
CA LYS A 431 11.72 -15.44 2.92
C LYS A 431 10.60 -16.32 2.33
N ASP A 432 10.21 -17.40 2.99
CA ASP A 432 9.35 -18.43 2.43
C ASP A 432 7.91 -18.40 2.98
N ASP A 433 7.61 -17.59 4.00
CA ASP A 433 6.29 -17.59 4.66
C ASP A 433 5.74 -16.17 4.89
N ILE A 434 5.18 -15.51 3.86
CA ILE A 434 4.30 -14.35 4.07
C ILE A 434 3.02 -14.54 3.26
N ALA A 435 1.99 -15.07 3.92
CA ALA A 435 0.60 -14.99 3.51
C ALA A 435 -0.24 -14.59 4.73
N GLY A 436 -1.07 -13.55 4.57
CA GLY A 436 -2.18 -13.15 5.46
C GLY A 436 -1.96 -13.38 6.95
N LEU A 437 -1.38 -12.40 7.64
CA LEU A 437 -1.28 -12.43 9.10
C LEU A 437 -2.66 -12.20 9.72
N VAL A 438 -3.25 -13.27 10.26
CA VAL A 438 -4.30 -13.18 11.28
C VAL A 438 -3.61 -13.34 12.62
N GLU A 439 -3.39 -12.23 13.32
CA GLU A 439 -2.77 -12.26 14.64
C GLU A 439 -3.83 -12.47 15.73
N SER A 440 -3.69 -13.52 16.53
CA SER A 440 -4.35 -13.63 17.82
C SER A 440 -3.34 -13.34 18.92
N THR A 441 -3.77 -12.60 19.92
CA THR A 441 -3.03 -12.42 21.16
C THR A 441 -3.70 -13.23 22.25
N SER A 442 -2.91 -14.03 22.97
CA SER A 442 -3.33 -14.76 24.17
C SER A 442 -3.18 -13.91 25.43
#